data_AF-A0A4Y2CR62-F1
#
_entry.id   AF-A0A4Y2CR62-F1
#
_cell.length_a   1.000
_cell.length_b   1.000
_cell.length_c   1.000
_cell.angle_alpha   90.00
_cell.angle_beta   90.00
_cell.angle_gamma   90.00
#
_symmetry.space_group_name_H-M   'P 1'
#
loop_
_entity.id
_entity.type
_entity.pdbx_description
1 polymer ?
#
loop_
_entity_poly.entity_id
_entity_poly.type
_entity_poly.pdbx_seq_one_letter_code
_entity_poly.pdbx_strand_id
1 'polypeptide(L)'
;MESTSSSVGNSGMTIIGYSYGENSIPYKIQLPGKNITLKQLKSCLIKKGNFKYFFKHACNDFGTGVVFEEISDDNEVLPLWEGKVLCIIEPMDEKHRK
;
A
#
# COMPACT_ATOMS: atom_id res chain seq x y z
N MET A 1 -9.73 1.64 46.64
CA MET A 1 -10.46 2.15 45.46
C MET A 1 -9.61 3.27 44.89
N GLU A 2 -8.97 3.06 43.74
CA GLU A 2 -8.85 4.09 42.71
C GLU A 2 -8.45 3.35 41.43
N SER A 3 -9.45 3.15 40.58
CA SER A 3 -9.30 2.59 39.25
C SER A 3 -8.78 3.69 38.33
N THR A 4 -7.51 3.67 37.98
CA THR A 4 -6.96 4.56 36.95
C THR A 4 -7.03 3.88 35.59
N SER A 5 -8.20 4.08 34.97
CA SER A 5 -8.38 4.46 33.57
C SER A 5 -7.35 3.96 32.56
N SER A 6 -7.79 2.91 31.84
CA SER A 6 -7.33 2.47 30.52
C SER A 6 -6.82 3.60 29.61
N SER A 7 -5.54 3.55 29.28
CA SER A 7 -4.99 4.15 28.06
C SER A 7 -4.31 3.06 27.24
N VAL A 8 -5.12 2.17 26.66
CA VAL A 8 -4.70 1.34 25.52
C VAL A 8 -4.50 2.32 24.36
N GLY A 9 -3.28 2.84 24.23
CA GLY A 9 -2.89 3.76 23.17
C GLY A 9 -3.09 3.11 21.80
N ASN A 10 -4.13 3.53 21.11
CA ASN A 10 -4.37 3.23 19.70
C ASN A 10 -3.17 3.71 18.84
N SER A 11 -2.30 2.86 18.28
CA SER A 11 -1.38 3.28 17.18
C SER A 11 -0.62 2.18 16.41
N GLY A 12 -1.15 0.95 16.35
CA GLY A 12 -0.51 -0.15 15.63
C GLY A 12 -0.95 -0.34 14.18
N MET A 13 -1.90 0.45 13.65
CA MET A 13 -2.51 0.19 12.34
C MET A 13 -1.91 1.04 11.22
N THR A 14 -1.78 0.47 10.02
CA THR A 14 -1.43 1.18 8.79
C THR A 14 -2.66 1.34 7.91
N ILE A 15 -2.91 2.57 7.45
CA ILE A 15 -3.97 2.87 6.47
C ILE A 15 -3.39 2.68 5.07
N ILE A 16 -4.12 1.95 4.22
CA ILE A 16 -3.73 1.70 2.84
C ILE A 16 -4.86 2.18 1.93
N GLY A 17 -4.54 3.13 1.05
CA GLY A 17 -5.36 3.49 -0.10
C GLY A 17 -4.87 2.74 -1.33
N TYR A 18 -5.76 2.05 -2.05
CA TYR A 18 -5.40 1.40 -3.32
C TYR A 18 -6.42 1.66 -4.42
N SER A 19 -5.97 1.84 -5.66
CA SER A 19 -6.83 1.97 -6.85
C SER A 19 -6.41 0.95 -7.92
N TYR A 20 -7.34 0.61 -8.82
CA TYR A 20 -7.03 -0.13 -10.04
C TYR A 20 -7.00 0.87 -11.19
N GLY A 21 -5.82 1.31 -11.61
CA GLY A 21 -5.67 2.48 -12.47
C GLY A 21 -5.43 3.78 -11.69
N GLU A 22 -4.62 4.67 -12.26
CA GLU A 22 -4.31 6.00 -11.69
C GLU A 22 -5.56 6.90 -11.56
N ASN A 23 -6.49 6.82 -12.51
CA ASN A 23 -7.68 7.67 -12.57
C ASN A 23 -8.90 7.10 -11.81
N SER A 24 -8.72 5.99 -11.09
CA SER A 24 -9.80 5.30 -10.38
C SER A 24 -9.97 5.80 -8.95
N ILE A 25 -11.22 5.77 -8.45
CA ILE A 25 -11.50 6.09 -7.04
C ILE A 25 -10.79 5.06 -6.14
N PRO A 26 -10.00 5.51 -5.15
CA PRO A 26 -9.27 4.60 -4.27
C PRO A 26 -10.19 3.94 -3.24
N TYR A 27 -9.93 2.66 -2.99
CA TYR A 27 -10.45 1.90 -1.86
C TYR A 27 -9.54 2.08 -0.65
N LYS A 28 -10.10 1.91 0.57
CA LYS A 28 -9.36 2.04 1.83
C LYS A 28 -9.45 0.74 2.64
N ILE A 29 -8.31 0.24 3.11
CA ILE A 29 -8.22 -0.82 4.12
C ILE A 29 -7.29 -0.40 5.27
N GLN A 30 -7.35 -1.14 6.37
CA GLN A 30 -6.48 -0.98 7.53
C GLN A 30 -5.87 -2.32 7.90
N LEU A 31 -4.55 -2.35 8.06
CA LEU A 31 -3.81 -3.55 8.46
C LEU A 31 -3.06 -3.32 9.78
N PRO A 32 -2.98 -4.33 10.66
CA PRO A 32 -2.18 -4.25 11.87
C PRO A 32 -0.68 -4.28 11.55
N GLY A 33 0.08 -3.53 12.32
CA GLY A 33 1.51 -3.29 12.14
C GLY A 33 1.82 -2.02 11.33
N LYS A 34 3.09 -1.62 11.39
CA LYS A 34 3.67 -0.52 10.58
C LYS A 34 4.51 -1.03 9.40
N ASN A 35 4.95 -2.28 9.47
CA ASN A 35 5.77 -2.93 8.44
C ASN A 35 4.89 -3.85 7.60
N ILE A 36 4.02 -3.24 6.80
CA ILE A 36 3.15 -4.00 5.90
C ILE A 36 3.98 -4.46 4.70
N THR A 37 3.92 -5.74 4.35
CA THR A 37 4.58 -6.26 3.14
C THR A 37 3.64 -6.34 1.94
N LEU A 38 4.18 -6.45 0.73
CA LEU A 38 3.39 -6.65 -0.47
C LEU A 38 2.49 -7.90 -0.39
N LYS A 39 2.99 -9.00 0.18
CA LYS A 39 2.19 -10.22 0.40
C LYS A 39 0.95 -9.96 1.25
N GLN A 40 1.08 -9.15 2.30
CA GLN A 40 -0.05 -8.81 3.17
C GLN A 40 -1.09 -7.99 2.42
N LEU A 41 -0.68 -6.98 1.64
CA LEU A 41 -1.59 -6.24 0.78
C LEU A 41 -2.30 -7.15 -0.23
N LYS A 42 -1.55 -7.99 -0.95
CA LYS A 42 -2.10 -8.95 -1.93
C LYS A 42 -3.16 -9.88 -1.32
N SER A 43 -2.98 -10.29 -0.07
CA SER A 43 -3.95 -11.14 0.64
C SER A 43 -5.33 -10.48 0.84
N CYS A 44 -5.37 -9.14 0.89
CA CYS A 44 -6.59 -8.36 1.05
C CYS A 44 -7.27 -8.00 -0.28
N LEU A 45 -6.59 -8.21 -1.41
CA LEU A 45 -7.14 -7.91 -2.72
C LEU A 45 -8.13 -8.98 -3.17
N ILE A 46 -9.34 -8.51 -3.53
CA ILE A 46 -10.43 -9.35 -4.01
C ILE A 46 -10.15 -9.86 -5.43
N LYS A 47 -9.59 -9.01 -6.31
CA LYS A 47 -9.27 -9.39 -7.68
C LYS A 47 -8.01 -10.26 -7.70
N LYS A 48 -8.09 -11.41 -8.35
CA LYS A 48 -6.96 -12.30 -8.61
C LYS A 48 -6.48 -12.10 -10.05
N GLY A 49 -5.18 -12.27 -10.27
CA GLY A 49 -4.54 -12.06 -11.57
C GLY A 49 -3.11 -11.57 -11.43
N ASN A 50 -2.45 -11.39 -12.57
CA ASN A 50 -1.12 -10.80 -12.64
C ASN A 50 -1.26 -9.28 -12.68
N PHE A 51 -0.73 -8.62 -11.65
CA PHE A 51 -0.77 -7.18 -11.52
C PHE A 51 0.62 -6.64 -11.20
N LYS A 52 0.85 -5.39 -11.59
CA LYS A 52 1.96 -4.57 -11.10
C LYS A 52 1.46 -3.64 -10.00
N TYR A 53 2.32 -3.39 -9.02
CA TYR A 53 1.99 -2.62 -7.83
C TYR A 53 2.92 -1.44 -7.72
N PHE A 54 2.36 -0.25 -7.82
CA PHE A 54 3.11 1.00 -7.77
C PHE A 54 2.76 1.74 -6.49
N PHE A 55 3.76 2.19 -5.75
CA PHE A 55 3.56 2.82 -4.46
C PHE A 55 4.08 4.24 -4.45
N LYS A 56 3.26 5.17 -3.97
CA LYS A 56 3.70 6.56 -3.83
C LYS A 56 4.78 6.62 -2.75
N HIS A 57 5.97 7.11 -3.12
CA HIS A 57 7.14 7.20 -2.25
C HIS A 57 7.81 8.57 -2.38
N ALA A 58 8.29 9.12 -1.26
CA ALA A 58 9.05 10.37 -1.28
C ALA A 58 10.46 10.10 -1.82
N CYS A 59 10.80 10.73 -2.94
CA CYS A 59 12.09 10.52 -3.61
C CYS A 59 12.56 11.82 -4.25
N ASN A 60 13.81 12.19 -3.99
CA ASN A 60 14.41 13.43 -4.46
C ASN A 60 15.28 13.25 -5.70
N ASP A 61 15.51 12.01 -6.14
CA ASP A 61 16.45 11.69 -7.23
C ASP A 61 16.02 12.29 -8.58
N PHE A 62 14.72 12.52 -8.76
CA PHE A 62 14.13 13.03 -10.00
C PHE A 62 13.67 14.50 -9.92
N GLY A 63 13.95 15.18 -8.80
CA GLY A 63 13.54 16.58 -8.60
C GLY A 63 12.03 16.83 -8.45
N THR A 64 11.20 15.79 -8.49
CA THR A 64 9.74 15.84 -8.28
C THR A 64 9.34 15.77 -6.81
N GLY A 65 10.25 15.30 -5.95
CA GLY A 65 9.99 15.02 -4.52
C GLY A 65 9.14 13.77 -4.28
N VAL A 66 8.66 13.12 -5.34
CA VAL A 66 7.80 11.94 -5.27
C VAL A 66 7.94 11.05 -6.51
N VAL A 67 7.88 9.75 -6.29
CA VAL A 67 7.83 8.73 -7.34
C VAL A 67 6.70 7.74 -7.06
N PHE A 68 6.33 7.00 -8.09
CA PHE A 68 5.63 5.73 -7.96
C PHE A 68 6.65 4.61 -8.11
N GLU A 69 7.00 3.96 -7.01
CA GLU A 69 7.95 2.85 -6.97
C GLU A 69 7.24 1.53 -7.29
N GLU A 70 7.75 0.78 -8.26
CA GLU A 70 7.25 -0.56 -8.58
C GLU A 70 7.82 -1.57 -7.58
N ILE A 71 6.95 -2.26 -6.83
CA ILE A 71 7.36 -3.32 -5.90
C ILE A 71 6.77 -4.65 -6.38
N SER A 72 7.65 -5.64 -6.56
CA SER A 72 7.29 -6.98 -7.03
C SER A 72 7.59 -8.09 -6.02
N ASP A 73 8.51 -7.87 -5.07
CA ASP A 73 8.84 -8.85 -4.01
C ASP A 73 7.77 -8.84 -2.91
N ASP A 74 7.21 -10.02 -2.65
CA ASP A 74 6.21 -10.27 -1.63
C ASP A 74 6.68 -9.97 -0.20
N ASN A 75 7.99 -10.02 0.03
CA ASN A 75 8.60 -9.80 1.34
C ASN A 75 8.97 -8.33 1.59
N GLU A 76 8.91 -7.49 0.55
CA GLU A 76 9.29 -6.09 0.65
C GLU A 76 8.25 -5.29 1.44
N VAL A 77 8.75 -4.43 2.33
CA VAL A 77 7.91 -3.55 3.16
C VAL A 77 7.48 -2.36 2.32
N LEU A 78 6.17 -2.07 2.32
CA LEU A 78 5.57 -1.04 1.50
C LEU A 78 5.99 0.36 1.97
N PRO A 79 6.35 1.27 1.05
CA PRO A 79 6.74 2.62 1.40
C PRO A 79 5.56 3.42 1.94
N LEU A 80 5.85 4.29 2.90
CA LEU A 80 4.87 5.18 3.52
C LEU A 80 4.93 6.56 2.88
N TRP A 81 3.76 7.07 2.48
CA TRP A 81 3.49 8.44 2.14
C TRP A 81 2.67 9.09 3.25
N GLU A 82 3.26 10.01 4.02
CA GLU A 82 2.59 10.70 5.15
C GLU A 82 1.92 9.72 6.13
N GLY A 83 2.63 8.64 6.48
CA GLY A 83 2.16 7.60 7.41
C GLY A 83 1.09 6.65 6.85
N LYS A 84 0.83 6.69 5.53
CA LYS A 84 -0.13 5.83 4.83
C LYS A 84 0.56 5.13 3.67
N VAL A 85 -0.02 4.05 3.17
CA VAL A 85 0.39 3.45 1.90
C VAL A 85 -0.59 3.91 0.82
N LEU A 86 -0.06 4.33 -0.33
CA LEU A 86 -0.85 4.65 -1.51
C LEU A 86 -0.38 3.77 -2.67
N CYS A 87 -1.25 2.87 -3.12
CA CYS A 87 -0.95 1.86 -4.12
C CYS A 87 -1.80 2.04 -5.39
N ILE A 88 -1.18 2.02 -6.55
CA ILE A 88 -1.85 1.91 -7.84
C ILE A 88 -1.57 0.50 -8.37
N ILE A 89 -2.65 -0.20 -8.71
CA ILE A 89 -2.61 -1.57 -9.21
C ILE A 89 -2.94 -1.53 -10.70
N GLU A 90 -2.00 -1.97 -11.53
CA GLU A 90 -2.18 -2.06 -12.98
C GLU A 90 -2.17 -3.54 -13.41
N PRO A 91 -2.99 -3.94 -14.38
CA PRO A 91 -2.88 -5.27 -14.98
C PRO A 91 -1.51 -5.43 -15.65
N MET A 92 -0.89 -6.59 -15.47
CA MET A 92 0.29 -6.95 -16.24
C MET A 92 -0.20 -7.28 -17.66
N ASP A 93 -0.14 -6.32 -18.58
CA ASP A 93 -0.65 -6.46 -19.96
C ASP A 93 -0.34 -7.84 -20.58
N GLU A 94 -1.36 -8.63 -20.90
CA GLU A 94 -1.26 -9.82 -21.77
C GLU A 94 -1.25 -9.43 -23.27
N LYS A 95 -0.76 -8.24 -23.65
CA LYS A 95 -0.80 -7.74 -25.03
C LYS A 95 0.24 -8.33 -26.00
N HIS A 96 0.59 -9.61 -25.84
CA HIS A 96 1.38 -10.33 -26.85
C HIS A 96 0.96 -11.80 -27.05
N ARG A 97 -0.33 -12.15 -26.91
CA ARG A 97 -0.82 -13.32 -27.65
C ARG A 97 -0.98 -12.89 -29.12
N LYS A 98 0.04 -13.23 -29.90
CA LYS A 98 0.09 -13.14 -31.37
C LYS A 98 -1.12 -13.79 -32.02
#